data_AF-A0A849EYW2-F1
#
_entry.id   AF-A0A849EYW2-F1
#
_cell.length_a   1.000
_cell.length_b   1.000
_cell.length_c   1.000
_cell.angle_alpha   90.00
_cell.angle_beta   90.00
_cell.angle_gamma   90.00
#
_symmetry.space_group_name_H-M   'P 1'
#
loop_
_entity.id
_entity.type
_entity.pdbx_description
1 polymer ?
#
loop_
_entity_poly.entity_id
_entity_poly.type
_entity_poly.pdbx_seq_one_letter_code
_entity_poly.pdbx_strand_id
1 'polypeptide(L)'
;MILAGLQNSSLIDYPGKVACVAFLTGCNFTCPYCHNPELARGRFPQRIALDRFLAFLSQRRLLLDGVVVSGGEPTLNPDLPALRRAVKKLGLPVKL
;
A
#
# COMPACT_ATOMS: atom_id res chain seq x y z
N MET A 1 -0.24 12.34 0.99
CA MET A 1 -0.63 11.19 1.82
C MET A 1 0.46 10.63 2.72
N ILE A 2 0.01 9.92 3.75
CA ILE A 2 0.81 9.08 4.63
C ILE A 2 0.29 7.65 4.53
N LEU A 3 1.19 6.67 4.34
CA LEU A 3 0.88 5.25 4.38
C LEU A 3 0.99 4.73 5.82
N ALA A 4 0.13 3.77 6.17
CA ALA A 4 0.10 3.17 7.50
C ALA A 4 1.24 2.17 7.70
N GLY A 5 1.65 1.50 6.63
CA GLY A 5 2.70 0.50 6.66
C GLY A 5 2.96 -0.05 5.27
N LEU A 6 3.94 -0.95 5.18
CA LEU A 6 4.18 -1.71 3.97
C LEU A 6 4.67 -3.11 4.30
N GLN A 7 4.28 -4.08 3.48
CA GLN A 7 4.96 -5.35 3.39
C GLN A 7 6.02 -5.26 2.30
N ASN A 8 7.27 -5.47 2.70
CA ASN A 8 8.45 -5.28 1.86
C ASN A 8 8.39 -6.05 0.53
N SER A 9 7.91 -7.29 0.60
CA SER A 9 7.75 -8.20 -0.53
C SER A 9 6.65 -9.21 -0.21
N SER A 10 5.82 -9.48 -1.21
CA SER A 10 4.79 -10.50 -1.21
C SER A 10 4.86 -11.26 -2.53
N LEU A 11 4.63 -12.57 -2.44
CA LEU A 11 4.61 -13.49 -3.57
C LEU A 11 3.19 -13.94 -3.93
N ILE A 12 2.19 -13.51 -3.14
CA ILE A 12 0.81 -14.00 -3.24
C ILE A 12 -0.20 -12.88 -3.54
N ASP A 13 0.11 -11.64 -3.16
CA ASP A 13 -0.84 -10.54 -3.28
C ASP A 13 -0.94 -9.98 -4.70
N TYR A 14 0.03 -10.28 -5.57
CA TYR A 14 -0.04 -9.97 -7.00
C TYR A 14 0.26 -11.25 -7.80
N PRO A 15 -0.74 -11.86 -8.47
CA PRO A 15 -0.54 -13.06 -9.26
C PRO A 15 0.61 -12.92 -10.26
N GLY A 16 1.59 -13.82 -10.17
CA GLY A 16 2.74 -13.88 -11.07
C GLY A 16 3.79 -12.77 -10.86
N LYS A 17 3.78 -12.05 -9.74
CA LYS A 17 4.69 -10.92 -9.49
C LYS A 17 5.20 -10.88 -8.05
N VAL A 18 6.47 -10.55 -7.87
CA VAL A 18 7.00 -10.16 -6.56
C VAL A 18 6.60 -8.71 -6.30
N ALA A 19 5.69 -8.47 -5.35
CA ALA A 19 5.12 -7.15 -5.16
C ALA A 19 5.33 -6.61 -3.74
N CYS A 20 5.47 -5.29 -3.61
CA CYS A 20 5.35 -4.63 -2.31
C CYS A 20 3.86 -4.36 -2.02
N VAL A 21 3.40 -4.62 -0.79
CA VAL A 21 2.04 -4.27 -0.37
C VAL A 21 2.09 -2.96 0.42
N ALA A 22 1.39 -1.94 -0.06
CA ALA A 22 1.25 -0.64 0.55
C ALA A 22 -0.07 -0.58 1.33
N PHE A 23 -0.01 -0.43 2.65
CA PHE A 23 -1.20 -0.40 3.49
C PHE A 23 -1.65 1.04 3.78
N LEU A 24 -2.88 1.36 3.42
CA LEU A 24 -3.58 2.59 3.78
C LEU A 24 -4.43 2.37 5.04
N THR A 25 -4.69 3.45 5.79
CA THR A 25 -5.48 3.40 7.03
C THR A 25 -6.90 3.93 6.82
N GLY A 26 -7.83 3.46 7.66
CA GLY A 26 -9.25 3.81 7.59
C GLY A 26 -10.05 2.80 6.77
N CYS A 27 -11.17 2.34 7.31
CA CYS A 27 -12.13 1.46 6.65
C CYS A 27 -13.55 1.84 7.12
N ASN A 28 -14.53 1.77 6.22
CA ASN A 28 -15.94 2.02 6.52
C ASN A 28 -16.69 0.76 7.00
N PHE A 29 -15.97 -0.35 7.21
CA PHE A 29 -16.51 -1.60 7.74
C PHE A 29 -15.98 -1.88 9.15
N THR A 30 -16.75 -2.67 9.90
CA THR A 30 -16.40 -3.15 11.25
C THR A 30 -16.44 -4.67 11.32
N CYS A 31 -15.84 -5.34 10.33
CA CYS A 31 -15.89 -6.79 10.21
C CYS A 31 -15.38 -7.48 11.50
N PRO A 32 -16.13 -8.45 12.05
CA PRO A 32 -15.73 -9.14 13.29
C PRO A 32 -14.46 -9.98 13.12
N TYR A 33 -14.13 -10.37 11.88
CA TYR A 33 -12.94 -11.12 11.51
C TYR A 33 -11.85 -10.24 10.87
N CYS A 34 -11.85 -8.93 11.10
CA CYS A 34 -10.83 -8.04 10.53
C CYS A 34 -9.43 -8.45 11.04
N HIS A 35 -8.51 -8.74 10.12
CA HIS A 35 -7.13 -9.09 10.49
C HIS A 35 -6.36 -7.90 11.06
N ASN A 36 -6.74 -6.66 10.68
CA ASN A 36 -6.03 -5.43 11.05
C ASN A 36 -7.00 -4.36 11.60
N PRO A 37 -7.68 -4.61 12.73
CA PRO A 37 -8.76 -3.75 13.22
C PRO A 37 -8.26 -2.35 13.63
N GLU A 38 -7.06 -2.22 14.18
CA GLU A 38 -6.49 -0.92 14.54
C GLU A 38 -6.16 -0.06 13.31
N LEU A 39 -5.67 -0.69 12.24
CA LEU A 39 -5.41 -0.02 10.96
C LEU A 39 -6.72 0.41 10.27
N ALA A 40 -7.77 -0.42 10.35
CA ALA A 40 -9.11 -0.08 9.89
C ALA A 40 -9.72 1.10 10.67
N ARG A 41 -9.50 1.17 11.99
CA ARG A 41 -9.98 2.25 12.86
C ARG A 41 -9.19 3.56 12.76
N GLY A 42 -8.15 3.65 11.92
CA GLY A 42 -7.32 4.85 11.86
C GLY A 42 -6.29 4.97 12.99
N ARG A 43 -6.18 3.96 13.86
CA ARG A 43 -5.39 3.98 15.10
C ARG A 43 -4.02 3.32 14.90
N PHE A 44 -3.40 3.58 13.75
CA PHE A 44 -2.08 3.02 13.44
C PHE A 44 -1.00 4.10 13.65
N PRO A 45 -0.01 3.87 14.55
CA PRO A 45 0.97 4.89 14.91
C PRO A 45 2.01 5.12 13.80
N GLN A 46 2.24 4.10 12.96
CA GLN A 46 3.22 4.18 11.88
C GLN A 46 2.70 5.07 10.75
N ARG A 47 3.58 5.95 10.30
CA ARG A 47 3.28 6.96 9.29
C ARG A 47 4.47 7.06 8.33
N ILE A 48 4.33 6.43 7.17
CA ILE A 48 5.34 6.45 6.11
C ILE A 48 4.95 7.56 5.13
N ALA A 49 5.81 8.58 5.01
CA ALA A 49 5.62 9.64 4.03
C ALA A 49 5.70 9.07 2.60
N LEU A 50 4.90 9.63 1.68
CA LEU A 50 4.89 9.19 0.28
C LEU A 50 6.29 9.18 -0.34
N ASP A 51 7.10 10.21 -0.12
CA ASP A 51 8.45 10.30 -0.69
C ASP A 51 9.38 9.20 -0.18
N ARG A 52 9.26 8.83 1.11
CA ARG A 52 10.00 7.70 1.68
C ARG A 52 9.56 6.37 1.06
N PHE A 53 8.25 6.21 0.82
CA PHE A 53 7.72 5.03 0.16
C PHE A 53 8.21 4.93 -1.30
N LEU A 54 8.19 6.04 -2.05
CA LEU A 54 8.69 6.08 -3.42
C LEU A 54 10.21 5.83 -3.49
N ALA A 55 10.97 6.38 -2.55
CA ALA A 55 12.41 6.12 -2.43
C ALA A 55 12.69 4.62 -2.18
N PHE A 56 11.92 4.00 -1.28
CA PHE A 56 11.98 2.55 -1.02
C PHE A 56 11.71 1.73 -2.29
N LEU A 57 10.65 2.06 -3.04
CA LEU A 57 10.33 1.37 -4.29
C LEU A 57 11.43 1.54 -5.33
N SER A 58 11.99 2.75 -5.46
CA SER A 58 13.06 3.04 -6.40
C SER A 58 14.33 2.23 -6.09
N GLN A 59 14.69 2.09 -4.81
CA GLN A 59 15.84 1.28 -4.38
C GLN A 59 15.66 -0.22 -4.69
N ARG A 60 14.43 -0.70 -4.81
CA ARG A 60 14.09 -2.11 -5.00
C ARG A 60 13.49 -2.41 -6.37
N ARG A 61 13.64 -1.51 -7.34
CA ARG A 61 13.01 -1.62 -8.67
C ARG A 61 13.45 -2.87 -9.46
N LEU A 62 14.62 -3.42 -9.17
CA LEU A 62 15.11 -4.67 -9.78
C LEU A 62 14.60 -5.94 -9.08
N LEU A 63 13.98 -5.79 -7.90
CA LEU A 63 13.49 -6.89 -7.06
C LEU A 63 11.96 -6.95 -6.99
N LEU A 64 11.29 -5.85 -7.32
CA LEU A 64 9.84 -5.72 -7.27
C LEU A 64 9.27 -5.58 -8.68
N ASP A 65 8.32 -6.44 -9.02
CA ASP A 65 7.60 -6.45 -10.30
C ASP A 65 6.31 -5.63 -10.25
N GLY A 66 5.91 -5.16 -9.06
CA GLY A 66 4.70 -4.37 -8.87
C GLY A 66 4.44 -3.92 -7.45
N VAL A 67 3.33 -3.20 -7.28
CA VAL A 67 2.83 -2.73 -5.99
C VAL A 67 1.36 -3.10 -5.85
N VAL A 68 0.99 -3.62 -4.68
CA VAL A 68 -0.41 -3.84 -4.28
C VAL A 68 -0.78 -2.74 -3.30
N VAL A 69 -1.90 -2.06 -3.53
CA VAL A 69 -2.43 -1.09 -2.55
C VAL A 69 -3.55 -1.76 -1.79
N SER A 70 -3.39 -1.93 -0.48
CA SER A 70 -4.34 -2.60 0.42
C SER A 70 -4.47 -1.80 1.73
N GLY A 71 -4.98 -2.42 2.79
CA GLY A 71 -5.08 -1.81 4.12
C GLY A 71 -6.49 -1.92 4.67
N GLY A 72 -7.03 -0.79 5.15
CA GLY A 72 -8.43 -0.69 5.55
C GLY A 72 -9.32 -0.81 4.31
N GLU A 73 -9.94 0.29 3.90
CA GLU A 73 -10.57 0.40 2.59
C GLU A 73 -9.79 1.44 1.77
N PRO A 74 -8.87 1.02 0.89
CA PRO A 74 -8.01 1.92 0.13
C PRO A 74 -8.78 2.95 -0.70
N THR A 75 -9.99 2.59 -1.18
CA THR A 75 -10.80 3.46 -2.03
C THR A 75 -11.41 4.66 -1.29
N LEU A 76 -11.43 4.64 0.06
CA LEU A 76 -11.81 5.80 0.86
C LEU A 76 -10.74 6.91 0.85
N ASN A 77 -9.51 6.59 0.44
CA ASN A 77 -8.43 7.57 0.48
C ASN A 77 -8.44 8.46 -0.79
N PRO A 78 -8.68 9.78 -0.65
CA PRO A 78 -8.78 10.68 -1.81
C PRO A 78 -7.45 10.83 -2.57
N ASP A 79 -6.32 10.56 -1.92
CA ASP A 79 -4.99 10.63 -2.54
C ASP A 79 -4.63 9.35 -3.33
N LEU A 80 -5.46 8.30 -3.30
CA LEU A 80 -5.19 7.02 -3.99
C LEU A 80 -4.83 7.21 -5.49
N PRO A 81 -5.52 8.05 -6.28
CA PRO A 81 -5.14 8.29 -7.67
C PRO A 81 -3.73 8.90 -7.81
N ALA A 82 -3.33 9.79 -6.89
CA ALA A 82 -2.01 10.40 -6.89
C ALA A 82 -0.92 9.37 -6.56
N LEU A 83 -1.15 8.50 -5.57
CA LEU A 83 -0.29 7.37 -5.25
C LEU A 83 -0.07 6.46 -6.46
N ARG A 84 -1.16 6.04 -7.12
CA ARG A 84 -1.11 5.17 -8.30
C ARG A 84 -0.30 5.81 -9.43
N ARG A 85 -0.49 7.11 -9.68
CA ARG A 85 0.31 7.85 -10.68
C ARG A 85 1.78 7.89 -10.31
N ALA A 86 2.12 8.15 -9.05
CA ALA A 86 3.50 8.22 -8.59
C ALA A 86 4.22 6.86 -8.73
N VAL A 87 3.56 5.76 -8.35
CA VAL A 87 4.11 4.40 -8.51
C VAL A 87 4.29 4.04 -10.00
N LYS A 88 3.29 4.35 -10.84
CA LYS A 88 3.39 4.13 -12.29
C LYS A 88 4.55 4.88 -12.95
N LYS A 89 4.89 6.08 -12.47
CA LYS A 89 6.07 6.83 -12.95
C LYS A 89 7.40 6.11 -12.68
N LEU A 90 7.44 5.22 -11.67
CA LEU A 90 8.58 4.33 -11.42
C LEU A 90 8.59 3.08 -12.31
N GLY A 91 7.66 2.98 -13.29
CA GLY A 91 7.53 1.82 -14.17
C GLY A 91 6.96 0.58 -13.48
N LEU A 92 6.43 0.71 -12.26
CA LEU A 92 5.83 -0.40 -11.53
C LEU A 92 4.31 -0.43 -11.76
N PRO A 93 3.75 -1.58 -12.18
CA PRO A 93 2.31 -1.77 -12.26
C PRO A 93 1.70 -1.81 -10.86
N VAL A 94 0.44 -1.34 -10.76
CA VAL A 94 -0.28 -1.26 -9.49
C VAL A 94 -1.53 -2.15 -9.54
N LYS A 95 -1.63 -3.06 -8.59
CA LYS A 95 -2.87 -3.78 -8.26
C LYS A 95 -3.57 -3.05 -7.11
N LEU A 96 -4.89 -2.90 -7.24
CA LEU A 96 -5.78 -2.57 -6.13
C LEU A 96 -6.46 -3.87 -5.70
#